data_AF-A0A1E3QGR9-F1
#
_entry.id   AF-A0A1E3QGR9-F1
#
_cell.length_a   1.000
_cell.length_b   1.000
_cell.length_c   1.000
_cell.angle_alpha   90.00
_cell.angle_beta   90.00
_cell.angle_gamma   90.00
#
_symmetry.space_group_name_H-M   'P 1'
#
loop_
_entity.id
_entity.type
_entity.pdbx_description
1 polymer ?
#
loop_
_entity_poly.entity_id
_entity_poly.type
_entity_poly.pdbx_seq_one_letter_code
_entity_poly.pdbx_strand_id
1 'polypeptide(L)'
;MSSTTILSHILKREDTCETSNDYNGEHWGARVSAIFVILITSTVGAYLPILCSKYSFIRLPPWIFFITKFFGSGVIIATAFIHLLEPANDALTTECLGGTFLEYPWAFAIALMTLFLLFFVELMVYRFVEQKVGQHSHSHFGETDVYVKEGEKEGESDVEVTKASEDKAVGQKAAEPNPFPSHFSHGNHHQDPEVVGTPAADAERESYYGHLVSVFVLEFGIIFHSVFIGLSLAVAGDEFISLYCVLVFHQMFEGLGLGTRIATTPWPKNVKWTPWLLGVAYTLCTPIAIGIGLGVRNSYPPDSRTALITSGIFDSISAGILIYTGLVELMAHEFLYSDEFKGEGGLKKIIYAYIVMCFGA
;
A
#
# COMPACT_ATOMS: atom_id res chain seq x y z
N MET A 1 54.14 -3.28 -25.65
CA MET A 1 53.27 -3.85 -24.61
C MET A 1 52.76 -5.19 -25.13
N SER A 2 53.02 -6.28 -24.41
CA SER A 2 52.74 -7.64 -24.89
C SER A 2 51.25 -7.94 -24.80
N SER A 3 50.69 -8.71 -25.75
CA SER A 3 49.25 -9.06 -25.81
C SER A 3 48.74 -9.74 -24.53
N THR A 4 49.62 -10.35 -23.73
CA THR A 4 49.32 -10.90 -22.41
C THR A 4 48.93 -9.85 -21.36
N THR A 5 49.42 -8.61 -21.45
CA THR A 5 49.07 -7.52 -20.52
C THR A 5 47.67 -6.94 -20.78
N ILE A 6 47.21 -6.98 -22.03
CA ILE A 6 45.87 -6.56 -22.41
C ILE A 6 44.85 -7.65 -22.03
N LEU A 7 45.21 -8.93 -22.26
CA LEU A 7 44.37 -10.05 -21.83
C LEU A 7 44.23 -10.12 -20.31
N SER A 8 45.29 -9.81 -19.54
CA SER A 8 45.21 -9.70 -18.09
C SER A 8 44.36 -8.51 -17.63
N HIS A 9 44.32 -7.39 -18.35
CA HIS A 9 43.44 -6.26 -18.02
C HIS A 9 41.98 -6.52 -18.39
N ILE A 10 41.71 -7.30 -19.44
CA ILE A 10 40.35 -7.68 -19.86
C ILE A 10 39.79 -8.83 -19.01
N LEU A 11 40.64 -9.76 -18.57
CA LEU A 11 40.24 -10.88 -17.71
C LEU A 11 40.27 -10.53 -16.21
N LYS A 12 40.93 -9.45 -15.81
CA LYS A 12 40.92 -8.93 -14.44
C LYS A 12 39.78 -7.90 -14.26
N ARG A 13 38.57 -8.32 -14.58
CA ARG A 13 37.40 -7.86 -13.82
C ARG A 13 37.20 -8.89 -12.70
N GLU A 14 38.22 -9.04 -11.86
CA GLU A 14 38.07 -9.75 -10.59
C GLU A 14 37.00 -8.99 -9.80
N ASP A 15 36.05 -9.72 -9.21
CA ASP A 15 35.15 -9.17 -8.21
C ASP A 15 36.01 -8.52 -7.12
N THR A 16 36.11 -7.19 -7.13
CA THR A 16 36.87 -6.43 -6.12
C THR A 16 36.09 -6.25 -4.83
N CYS A 17 34.87 -6.77 -4.76
CA CYS A 17 34.02 -6.68 -3.59
C CYS A 17 34.57 -7.54 -2.46
N GLU A 18 34.38 -7.08 -1.23
CA GLU A 18 34.88 -7.78 -0.06
C GLU A 18 34.20 -9.13 0.11
N THR A 19 34.99 -10.12 0.53
CA THR A 19 34.52 -11.47 0.85
C THR A 19 34.79 -11.82 2.31
N SER A 20 35.48 -10.94 3.03
CA SER A 20 35.69 -11.04 4.47
C SER A 20 34.43 -10.68 5.24
N ASN A 21 34.39 -11.17 6.47
CA ASN A 21 33.34 -10.84 7.43
C ASN A 21 34.01 -10.23 8.64
N ASP A 22 33.80 -8.93 8.84
CA ASP A 22 34.47 -8.14 9.88
C ASP A 22 33.73 -8.17 11.22
N TYR A 23 32.87 -9.18 11.44
CA TYR A 23 32.15 -9.29 12.70
C TYR A 23 33.10 -9.47 13.90
N ASN A 24 32.99 -8.55 14.85
CA ASN A 24 33.89 -8.42 16.00
C ASN A 24 33.35 -8.99 17.33
N GLY A 25 32.11 -9.48 17.39
CA GLY A 25 31.51 -9.99 18.65
C GLY A 25 30.57 -9.01 19.36
N GLU A 26 30.52 -7.76 18.91
CA GLU A 26 29.92 -6.69 19.71
C GLU A 26 28.39 -6.73 19.76
N HIS A 27 27.88 -6.28 20.90
CA HIS A 27 26.44 -6.14 21.17
C HIS A 27 25.60 -7.43 21.06
N TRP A 28 26.25 -8.58 21.17
CA TRP A 28 25.77 -9.82 21.82
C TRP A 28 24.26 -9.90 22.10
N GLY A 29 23.95 -9.59 23.36
CA GLY A 29 22.60 -9.64 23.90
C GLY A 29 21.65 -8.61 23.32
N ALA A 30 22.13 -7.46 22.84
CA ALA A 30 21.28 -6.45 22.21
C ALA A 30 20.77 -6.89 20.84
N ARG A 31 21.60 -7.60 20.07
CA ARG A 31 21.21 -8.24 18.81
C ARG A 31 20.14 -9.30 19.02
N VAL A 32 20.30 -10.12 20.06
CA VAL A 32 19.29 -11.13 20.44
C VAL A 32 18.01 -10.45 20.95
N SER A 33 18.13 -9.37 21.74
CA SER A 33 16.94 -8.63 22.20
C SER A 33 16.15 -7.98 21.06
N ALA A 34 16.82 -7.65 19.94
CA ALA A 34 16.16 -7.06 18.78
C ALA A 34 15.02 -7.94 18.25
N ILE A 35 15.17 -9.27 18.24
CA ILE A 35 14.11 -10.22 17.85
C ILE A 35 12.83 -9.98 18.65
N PHE A 36 12.95 -9.88 19.98
CA PHE A 36 11.80 -9.76 20.88
C PHE A 36 11.21 -8.35 20.85
N VAL A 37 12.06 -7.31 20.85
CA VAL A 37 11.59 -5.93 20.85
C VAL A 37 10.89 -5.59 19.54
N ILE A 38 11.45 -6.00 18.41
CA ILE A 38 10.83 -5.80 17.09
C ILE A 38 9.54 -6.61 16.98
N LEU A 39 9.50 -7.85 17.47
CA LEU A 39 8.26 -8.64 17.52
C LEU A 39 7.16 -7.95 18.32
N ILE A 40 7.46 -7.45 19.52
CA ILE A 40 6.47 -6.79 20.38
C ILE A 40 5.98 -5.50 19.72
N THR A 41 6.91 -4.67 19.23
CA THR A 41 6.59 -3.35 18.67
C THR A 41 5.85 -3.46 17.34
N SER A 42 6.21 -4.41 16.47
CA SER A 42 5.48 -4.72 15.24
C SER A 42 4.08 -5.27 15.54
N THR A 43 3.95 -6.13 16.56
CA THR A 43 2.66 -6.66 17.01
C THR A 43 1.74 -5.55 17.48
N VAL A 44 2.24 -4.64 18.32
CA VAL A 44 1.48 -3.47 18.77
C VAL A 44 1.10 -2.62 17.56
N GLY A 45 2.03 -2.32 16.66
CA GLY A 45 1.78 -1.49 15.48
C GLY A 45 0.69 -2.06 14.56
N ALA A 46 0.81 -3.34 14.17
CA ALA A 46 -0.10 -3.97 13.21
C ALA A 46 -1.46 -4.33 13.81
N TYR A 47 -1.51 -4.87 15.02
CA TYR A 47 -2.78 -5.35 15.59
C TYR A 47 -3.60 -4.27 16.26
N LEU A 48 -3.01 -3.16 16.72
CA LEU A 48 -3.76 -2.10 17.39
C LEU A 48 -4.86 -1.53 16.49
N PRO A 49 -4.61 -1.14 15.21
CA PRO A 49 -5.68 -0.67 14.32
C PRO A 49 -6.73 -1.75 14.02
N ILE A 50 -6.32 -3.00 13.81
CA ILE A 50 -7.21 -4.14 13.51
C ILE A 50 -8.14 -4.45 14.69
N LEU A 51 -7.61 -4.42 15.91
CA LEU A 51 -8.37 -4.61 17.14
C LEU A 51 -9.39 -3.49 17.34
N CYS A 52 -8.97 -2.25 17.11
CA CYS A 52 -9.81 -1.07 17.29
C CYS A 52 -10.98 -1.01 16.30
N SER A 53 -10.82 -1.54 15.07
CA SER A 53 -11.93 -1.60 14.11
C SER A 53 -12.95 -2.69 14.46
N LYS A 54 -12.51 -3.80 15.06
CA LYS A 54 -13.35 -4.98 15.30
C LYS A 54 -14.03 -5.02 16.66
N TYR A 55 -13.38 -4.53 17.71
CA TYR A 55 -13.88 -4.61 19.09
C TYR A 55 -14.34 -3.24 19.60
N SER A 56 -15.64 -3.13 19.90
CA SER A 56 -16.25 -1.88 20.37
C SER A 56 -15.72 -1.39 21.73
N PHE A 57 -15.15 -2.28 22.54
CA PHE A 57 -14.57 -1.96 23.85
C PHE A 57 -13.22 -1.23 23.78
N ILE A 58 -12.49 -1.34 22.65
CA ILE A 58 -11.18 -0.71 22.44
C ILE A 58 -11.30 0.43 21.41
N ARG A 59 -12.47 1.04 21.26
CA ARG A 59 -12.67 2.12 20.29
C ARG A 59 -11.77 3.31 20.60
N LEU A 60 -10.75 3.49 19.78
CA LEU A 60 -9.95 4.71 19.78
C LEU A 60 -10.85 5.90 19.41
N PRO A 61 -10.63 7.07 20.04
CA PRO A 61 -11.21 8.32 19.58
C PRO A 61 -10.93 8.53 18.07
N PRO A 62 -11.90 9.04 17.29
CA PRO A 62 -11.74 9.24 15.84
C PRO A 62 -10.51 10.07 15.46
N TRP A 63 -10.12 11.03 16.31
CA TRP A 63 -8.94 11.86 16.08
C TRP A 63 -7.62 11.08 16.14
N ILE A 64 -7.54 10.02 16.95
CA ILE A 64 -6.34 9.16 17.02
C ILE A 64 -6.25 8.33 15.75
N PHE A 65 -7.36 7.73 15.32
CA PHE A 65 -7.40 6.98 14.06
C PHE A 65 -7.02 7.86 12.88
N PHE A 66 -7.52 9.09 12.83
CA PHE A 66 -7.16 10.08 11.83
C PHE A 66 -5.65 10.37 11.83
N ILE A 67 -5.06 10.66 13.00
CA ILE A 67 -3.62 10.96 13.07
C ILE A 67 -2.80 9.75 12.64
N THR A 68 -3.06 8.57 13.20
CA THR A 68 -2.32 7.34 12.88
C THR A 68 -2.38 7.01 11.40
N LYS A 69 -3.53 7.22 10.76
CA LYS A 69 -3.76 6.98 9.34
C LYS A 69 -2.88 7.86 8.45
N PHE A 70 -2.91 9.19 8.64
CA PHE A 70 -2.15 10.13 7.80
C PHE A 70 -0.66 10.13 8.14
N PHE A 71 -0.32 10.04 9.43
CA PHE A 71 1.07 9.92 9.89
C PHE A 71 1.71 8.64 9.33
N GLY A 72 1.04 7.49 9.45
CA GLY A 72 1.53 6.23 8.90
C GLY A 72 1.69 6.25 7.38
N SER A 73 0.81 6.97 6.67
CA SER A 73 0.95 7.14 5.22
C SER A 73 2.19 7.97 4.86
N GLY A 74 2.52 9.02 5.64
CA GLY A 74 3.76 9.76 5.51
C GLY A 74 5.00 8.89 5.75
N VAL A 75 4.96 8.08 6.82
CA VAL A 75 6.04 7.12 7.14
C VAL A 75 6.27 6.15 6.00
N ILE A 76 5.23 5.55 5.41
CA ILE A 76 5.36 4.61 4.28
C ILE A 76 6.04 5.29 3.07
N ILE A 77 5.68 6.55 2.77
CA ILE A 77 6.30 7.31 1.68
C ILE A 77 7.78 7.57 1.98
N ALA A 78 8.12 8.03 3.20
CA ALA A 78 9.50 8.25 3.60
C ALA A 78 10.33 6.95 3.59
N THR A 79 9.76 5.84 4.07
CA THR A 79 10.38 4.51 3.99
C THR A 79 10.76 4.17 2.55
N ALA A 80 9.84 4.39 1.60
CA ALA A 80 10.06 4.05 0.20
C ALA A 80 11.25 4.80 -0.42
N PHE A 81 11.41 6.10 -0.11
CA PHE A 81 12.48 6.91 -0.67
C PHE A 81 13.80 6.80 0.11
N ILE A 82 13.74 6.89 1.44
CA ILE A 82 14.93 7.06 2.29
C ILE A 82 15.48 5.71 2.77
N HIS A 83 14.63 4.75 3.09
CA HIS A 83 15.07 3.47 3.69
C HIS A 83 15.12 2.31 2.69
N LEU A 84 14.60 2.52 1.49
CA LEU A 84 14.55 1.53 0.43
C LEU A 84 15.33 2.00 -0.78
N LEU A 85 14.91 3.10 -1.40
CA LEU A 85 15.49 3.52 -2.68
C LEU A 85 16.92 4.04 -2.55
N GLU A 86 17.25 4.80 -1.50
CA GLU A 86 18.61 5.31 -1.29
C GLU A 86 19.61 4.19 -0.98
N PRO A 87 19.37 3.28 -0.01
CA PRO A 87 20.30 2.18 0.25
C PRO A 87 20.43 1.23 -0.95
N ALA A 88 19.34 1.04 -1.70
CA ALA A 88 19.37 0.27 -2.94
C ALA A 88 20.28 0.92 -3.99
N ASN A 89 20.24 2.25 -4.11
CA ASN A 89 21.13 2.98 -4.99
C ASN A 89 22.59 2.84 -4.56
N ASP A 90 22.88 2.97 -3.27
CA ASP A 90 24.24 2.84 -2.75
C ASP A 90 24.80 1.43 -2.95
N ALA A 91 23.97 0.41 -2.71
CA ALA A 91 24.35 -0.99 -2.98
C ALA A 91 24.63 -1.24 -4.47
N LEU A 92 23.81 -0.71 -5.38
CA LEU A 92 23.98 -0.91 -6.83
C LEU A 92 25.01 0.01 -7.47
N THR A 93 25.46 1.07 -6.80
CA THR A 93 26.48 2.02 -7.31
C THR A 93 27.82 1.88 -6.61
N THR A 94 28.01 0.83 -5.82
CA THR A 94 29.29 0.52 -5.20
C THR A 94 30.37 0.26 -6.27
N GLU A 95 31.53 0.91 -6.14
CA GLU A 95 32.63 0.84 -7.11
C GLU A 95 33.06 -0.61 -7.43
N CYS A 96 32.91 -1.52 -6.45
CA CYS A 96 33.31 -2.91 -6.57
C CYS A 96 32.49 -3.72 -7.59
N LEU A 97 31.26 -3.30 -7.91
CA LEU A 97 30.43 -3.97 -8.92
C LEU A 97 30.92 -3.71 -10.35
N GLY A 98 31.43 -2.50 -10.58
CA GLY A 98 31.94 -2.02 -11.86
C GLY A 98 30.94 -2.10 -13.03
N GLY A 99 31.38 -1.64 -14.21
CA GLY A 99 30.63 -1.75 -15.47
C GLY A 99 29.25 -1.07 -15.42
N THR A 100 28.23 -1.74 -15.95
CA THR A 100 26.88 -1.18 -16.16
C THR A 100 26.20 -0.65 -14.89
N PHE A 101 26.60 -1.16 -13.71
CA PHE A 101 26.06 -0.73 -12.42
C PHE A 101 26.48 0.70 -12.05
N LEU A 102 27.68 1.13 -12.46
CA LEU A 102 28.18 2.50 -12.21
C LEU A 102 27.73 3.50 -13.28
N GLU A 103 27.42 3.03 -14.48
CA GLU A 103 27.09 3.89 -15.62
C GLU A 103 25.63 4.34 -15.63
N TYR A 104 24.75 3.63 -14.93
CA TYR A 104 23.31 3.87 -14.98
C TYR A 104 22.64 3.68 -13.61
N PRO A 105 21.72 4.57 -13.20
CA PRO A 105 21.03 4.49 -11.90
C PRO A 105 19.98 3.36 -11.88
N TRP A 106 20.45 2.11 -11.76
CA TRP A 106 19.60 0.92 -11.83
C TRP A 106 18.54 0.89 -10.73
N ALA A 107 18.84 1.37 -9.53
CA ALA A 107 17.88 1.36 -8.43
C ALA A 107 16.61 2.16 -8.78
N PHE A 108 16.79 3.39 -9.23
CA PHE A 108 15.72 4.27 -9.69
C PHE A 108 14.97 3.69 -10.90
N ALA A 109 15.69 3.06 -11.83
CA ALA A 109 15.07 2.45 -13.00
C ALA A 109 14.20 1.23 -12.62
N ILE A 110 14.67 0.38 -11.71
CA ILE A 110 13.91 -0.78 -11.22
C ILE A 110 12.68 -0.32 -10.45
N ALA A 111 12.82 0.69 -9.59
CA ALA A 111 11.69 1.30 -8.88
C ALA A 111 10.64 1.84 -9.86
N LEU A 112 11.07 2.56 -10.91
CA LEU A 112 10.18 3.07 -11.95
C LEU A 112 9.50 1.95 -12.76
N MET A 113 10.24 0.91 -13.16
CA MET A 113 9.68 -0.25 -13.85
C MET A 113 8.62 -0.94 -13.00
N THR A 114 8.87 -1.05 -11.70
CA THR A 114 7.95 -1.66 -10.75
C THR A 114 6.68 -0.83 -10.59
N LEU A 115 6.81 0.49 -10.48
CA LEU A 115 5.68 1.42 -10.43
C LEU A 115 4.77 1.27 -11.67
N PHE A 116 5.35 1.27 -12.88
CA PHE A 116 4.56 1.09 -14.10
C PHE A 116 3.92 -0.29 -14.19
N LEU A 117 4.61 -1.34 -13.72
CA LEU A 117 4.06 -2.68 -13.68
C LEU A 117 2.87 -2.77 -12.72
N LEU A 118 2.95 -2.15 -11.55
CA LEU A 118 1.85 -2.13 -10.58
C LEU A 118 0.63 -1.40 -11.12
N PHE A 119 0.84 -0.21 -11.69
CA PHE A 119 -0.24 0.52 -12.36
C PHE A 119 -0.88 -0.33 -13.47
N PHE A 120 -0.09 -1.02 -14.28
CA PHE A 120 -0.60 -1.92 -15.31
C PHE A 120 -1.39 -3.09 -14.73
N VAL A 121 -0.89 -3.74 -13.67
CA VAL A 121 -1.58 -4.85 -12.98
C VAL A 121 -2.91 -4.37 -12.42
N GLU A 122 -2.95 -3.20 -11.78
CA GLU A 122 -4.17 -2.60 -11.25
C GLU A 122 -5.17 -2.32 -12.38
N LEU A 123 -4.74 -1.70 -13.48
CA LEU A 123 -5.58 -1.51 -14.67
C LEU A 123 -6.14 -2.83 -15.23
N MET A 124 -5.32 -3.89 -15.27
CA MET A 124 -5.79 -5.19 -15.74
C MET A 124 -6.81 -5.80 -14.78
N VAL A 125 -6.60 -5.70 -13.46
CA VAL A 125 -7.57 -6.16 -12.46
C VAL A 125 -8.90 -5.44 -12.65
N TYR A 126 -8.88 -4.11 -12.77
CA TYR A 126 -10.08 -3.32 -13.05
C TYR A 126 -10.79 -3.82 -14.32
N ARG A 127 -10.07 -3.96 -15.44
CA ARG A 127 -10.66 -4.42 -16.70
C ARG A 127 -11.16 -5.87 -16.66
N PHE A 128 -10.47 -6.77 -15.97
CA PHE A 128 -10.94 -8.15 -15.82
C PHE A 128 -12.19 -8.25 -14.95
N VAL A 129 -12.29 -7.44 -13.90
CA VAL A 129 -13.49 -7.36 -13.07
C VAL A 129 -14.64 -6.77 -13.88
N GLU A 130 -14.41 -5.66 -14.58
CA GLU A 130 -15.38 -5.03 -15.49
C GLU A 130 -15.89 -6.02 -16.54
N GLN A 131 -15.03 -6.84 -17.15
CA GLN A 131 -15.46 -7.83 -18.15
C GLN A 131 -16.29 -8.98 -17.56
N LYS A 132 -15.97 -9.45 -16.34
CA LYS A 132 -16.73 -10.51 -15.66
C LYS A 132 -18.05 -10.02 -15.09
N VAL A 133 -18.13 -8.73 -14.80
CA VAL A 133 -19.33 -8.01 -14.36
C VAL A 133 -20.21 -7.64 -15.58
N GLY A 134 -19.58 -7.17 -16.65
CA GLY A 134 -20.17 -6.55 -17.83
C GLY A 134 -20.79 -7.50 -18.85
N GLN A 135 -21.08 -8.77 -18.50
CA GLN A 135 -22.02 -9.54 -19.33
C GLN A 135 -23.46 -8.99 -19.25
N HIS A 136 -23.73 -8.04 -18.34
CA HIS A 136 -25.01 -7.31 -18.28
C HIS A 136 -24.87 -5.85 -17.80
N SER A 137 -24.23 -4.94 -18.55
CA SER A 137 -24.65 -3.52 -18.64
C SER A 137 -23.64 -2.69 -19.46
N HIS A 138 -24.15 -1.75 -20.27
CA HIS A 138 -23.37 -0.74 -20.96
C HIS A 138 -23.15 0.52 -20.08
N SER A 139 -22.10 1.29 -20.41
CA SER A 139 -21.83 2.69 -20.05
C SER A 139 -21.19 2.92 -18.67
N HIS A 140 -20.33 3.91 -18.40
CA HIS A 140 -19.82 5.08 -19.13
C HIS A 140 -18.54 5.51 -18.40
N PHE A 141 -17.41 5.69 -19.09
CA PHE A 141 -16.17 6.21 -18.49
C PHE A 141 -16.17 7.74 -18.59
N GLY A 142 -15.94 8.44 -17.47
CA GLY A 142 -15.64 9.87 -17.42
C GLY A 142 -16.86 10.78 -17.19
N GLU A 143 -16.98 11.28 -15.96
CA GLU A 143 -17.76 12.47 -15.63
C GLU A 143 -16.98 13.70 -16.12
N THR A 144 -17.19 14.07 -17.39
CA THR A 144 -16.85 15.39 -17.93
C THR A 144 -18.14 16.19 -18.08
N ASP A 145 -18.62 16.78 -16.98
CA ASP A 145 -19.63 17.86 -17.02
C ASP A 145 -19.17 19.06 -16.17
N VAL A 146 -17.88 19.37 -16.26
CA VAL A 146 -17.35 20.67 -15.84
C VAL A 146 -16.71 21.30 -17.07
N TYR A 147 -17.28 22.43 -17.51
CA TYR A 147 -16.91 23.26 -18.68
C TYR A 147 -17.56 22.91 -20.04
N VAL A 148 -18.86 23.21 -20.19
CA VAL A 148 -19.32 24.12 -21.26
C VAL A 148 -20.52 24.91 -20.74
N LYS A 149 -20.35 26.22 -20.57
CA LYS A 149 -21.46 27.16 -20.43
C LYS A 149 -21.61 27.92 -21.74
N GLU A 150 -22.87 28.13 -22.11
CA GLU A 150 -23.44 29.12 -23.05
C GLU A 150 -23.64 28.75 -24.52
N GLY A 151 -24.89 28.99 -24.95
CA GLY A 151 -25.35 29.00 -26.32
C GLY A 151 -26.87 28.85 -26.40
N GLU A 152 -27.63 29.89 -26.02
CA GLU A 152 -29.06 30.05 -26.35
C GLU A 152 -29.35 29.70 -27.81
N LYS A 153 -30.48 29.00 -28.08
CA LYS A 153 -31.50 29.41 -29.05
C LYS A 153 -32.87 28.81 -28.70
N GLU A 154 -33.85 29.70 -28.56
CA GLU A 154 -35.29 29.44 -28.59
C GLU A 154 -35.73 28.87 -29.96
N GLY A 155 -36.84 28.11 -29.97
CA GLY A 155 -37.45 27.61 -31.21
C GLY A 155 -38.62 26.64 -30.99
N GLU A 156 -39.79 27.24 -30.82
CA GLU A 156 -41.19 26.80 -30.98
C GLU A 156 -41.56 25.49 -31.73
N SER A 157 -42.63 24.87 -31.19
CA SER A 157 -43.70 24.04 -31.81
C SER A 157 -43.37 22.86 -32.75
N ASP A 158 -43.91 21.67 -32.44
CA ASP A 158 -45.10 21.17 -33.15
C ASP A 158 -45.77 19.96 -32.51
N VAL A 159 -47.10 19.96 -32.63
CA VAL A 159 -48.09 19.00 -32.16
C VAL A 159 -48.18 17.84 -33.16
N GLU A 160 -48.25 16.59 -32.69
CA GLU A 160 -49.06 15.60 -33.40
C GLU A 160 -49.68 14.54 -32.48
N VAL A 161 -51.00 14.46 -32.58
CA VAL A 161 -51.93 13.56 -31.91
C VAL A 161 -52.24 12.43 -32.89
N THR A 162 -52.05 11.16 -32.52
CA THR A 162 -52.88 10.07 -33.05
C THR A 162 -53.09 8.94 -32.03
N LYS A 163 -54.28 8.34 -32.13
CA LYS A 163 -55.06 7.60 -31.14
C LYS A 163 -54.94 6.07 -31.22
N ALA A 164 -55.41 5.44 -30.13
CA ALA A 164 -56.08 4.12 -29.99
C ALA A 164 -55.18 2.87 -30.16
N SER A 165 -55.32 1.77 -29.39
CA SER A 165 -56.49 1.19 -28.70
C SER A 165 -56.08 0.23 -27.56
N GLU A 166 -56.90 0.19 -26.49
CA GLU A 166 -57.46 -0.96 -25.73
C GLU A 166 -56.56 -2.22 -25.52
N ASP A 167 -56.45 -2.89 -24.37
CA ASP A 167 -57.44 -3.13 -23.31
C ASP A 167 -56.81 -3.87 -22.10
N LYS A 168 -57.57 -3.95 -20.99
CA LYS A 168 -57.43 -4.76 -19.75
C LYS A 168 -57.03 -4.05 -18.45
N ALA A 169 -58.08 -3.62 -17.76
CA ALA A 169 -58.17 -3.33 -16.34
C ALA A 169 -57.97 -4.58 -15.46
N VAL A 170 -57.45 -4.39 -14.23
CA VAL A 170 -58.01 -4.92 -12.96
C VAL A 170 -57.33 -4.20 -11.76
N GLY A 171 -58.15 -3.53 -10.93
CA GLY A 171 -58.10 -3.65 -9.47
C GLY A 171 -57.23 -2.69 -8.64
N GLN A 172 -57.65 -1.43 -8.50
CA GLN A 172 -57.16 -0.50 -7.48
C GLN A 172 -57.83 -0.79 -6.11
N LYS A 173 -57.05 -0.97 -5.04
CA LYS A 173 -57.51 -0.79 -3.66
C LYS A 173 -56.70 0.31 -2.99
N ALA A 174 -57.38 1.40 -2.66
CA ALA A 174 -56.88 2.49 -1.84
C ALA A 174 -56.81 2.06 -0.37
N ALA A 175 -55.71 2.40 0.31
CA ALA A 175 -55.59 2.37 1.76
C ALA A 175 -54.97 3.71 2.23
N GLU A 176 -55.54 4.22 3.32
CA GLU A 176 -55.50 5.61 3.81
C GLU A 176 -54.13 6.15 4.25
N PRO A 177 -53.95 7.49 4.32
CA PRO A 177 -52.72 8.13 4.80
C PRO A 177 -52.63 8.10 6.33
N ASN A 178 -51.57 7.48 6.87
CA ASN A 178 -51.30 7.49 8.32
C ASN A 178 -50.93 8.91 8.82
N PRO A 179 -51.48 9.41 9.95
CA PRO A 179 -51.37 10.81 10.35
C PRO A 179 -50.30 11.09 11.44
N PHE A 180 -49.21 10.33 11.51
CA PHE A 180 -48.12 10.56 12.48
C PHE A 180 -46.79 10.92 11.80
N PRO A 181 -46.04 11.94 12.29
CA PRO A 181 -44.77 12.33 11.70
C PRO A 181 -43.66 11.36 12.12
N SER A 182 -43.16 10.55 11.18
CA SER A 182 -41.94 9.76 11.39
C SER A 182 -40.71 10.64 11.23
N HIS A 183 -40.29 11.23 12.35
CA HIS A 183 -38.93 11.76 12.56
C HIS A 183 -37.92 10.59 12.54
N PHE A 184 -36.69 10.88 12.13
CA PHE A 184 -35.51 9.97 12.00
C PHE A 184 -35.49 9.02 10.78
N SER A 185 -35.18 9.57 9.61
CA SER A 185 -34.54 8.79 8.54
C SER A 185 -33.06 8.60 8.86
N HIS A 186 -32.74 7.60 9.69
CA HIS A 186 -31.44 6.95 9.60
C HIS A 186 -31.38 6.29 8.22
N GLY A 187 -30.48 6.77 7.36
CA GLY A 187 -30.07 6.06 6.16
C GLY A 187 -29.35 4.78 6.55
N ASN A 188 -30.10 3.76 6.98
CA ASN A 188 -29.65 2.39 7.07
C ASN A 188 -29.47 1.89 5.64
N HIS A 189 -28.30 2.13 5.05
CA HIS A 189 -27.84 1.34 3.92
C HIS A 189 -27.38 -0.02 4.44
N HIS A 190 -28.35 -0.81 4.91
CA HIS A 190 -28.24 -2.25 4.97
C HIS A 190 -29.00 -2.75 3.74
N GLN A 191 -28.33 -2.78 2.59
CA GLN A 191 -28.78 -3.68 1.54
C GLN A 191 -28.37 -5.10 1.94
N ASP A 192 -29.38 -5.96 2.05
CA ASP A 192 -29.21 -7.40 2.17
C ASP A 192 -28.31 -7.90 1.01
N PRO A 193 -27.34 -8.79 1.26
CA PRO A 193 -26.41 -9.27 0.23
C PRO A 193 -27.04 -10.26 -0.78
N GLU A 194 -28.36 -10.21 -1.00
CA GLU A 194 -29.09 -11.17 -1.85
C GLU A 194 -29.77 -10.54 -3.08
N VAL A 195 -29.57 -9.25 -3.36
CA VAL A 195 -30.02 -8.63 -4.62
C VAL A 195 -28.85 -8.54 -5.60
N VAL A 196 -28.62 -9.65 -6.30
CA VAL A 196 -27.67 -9.76 -7.42
C VAL A 196 -28.18 -8.93 -8.61
N GLY A 197 -27.38 -7.95 -9.07
CA GLY A 197 -27.54 -7.33 -10.40
C GLY A 197 -27.92 -5.85 -10.46
N THR A 198 -27.53 -5.01 -9.50
CA THR A 198 -27.63 -3.54 -9.66
C THR A 198 -26.27 -2.94 -10.04
N PRO A 199 -26.20 -1.85 -10.83
CA PRO A 199 -24.96 -1.16 -11.16
C PRO A 199 -24.15 -0.71 -9.93
N ALA A 200 -24.84 -0.43 -8.81
CA ALA A 200 -24.21 -0.10 -7.54
C ALA A 200 -23.49 -1.31 -6.91
N ALA A 201 -24.12 -2.50 -6.93
CA ALA A 201 -23.49 -3.73 -6.42
C ALA A 201 -22.26 -4.15 -7.25
N ASP A 202 -22.27 -3.83 -8.54
CA ASP A 202 -21.16 -4.08 -9.45
C ASP A 202 -20.00 -3.09 -9.26
N ALA A 203 -20.28 -1.80 -9.06
CA ALA A 203 -19.28 -0.79 -8.68
C ALA A 203 -18.66 -1.08 -7.29
N GLU A 204 -19.46 -1.54 -6.32
CA GLU A 204 -18.98 -1.99 -5.01
C GLU A 204 -18.06 -3.23 -5.13
N ARG A 205 -18.39 -4.16 -6.04
CA ARG A 205 -17.56 -5.35 -6.28
C ARG A 205 -16.23 -5.01 -6.96
N GLU A 206 -16.24 -4.08 -7.91
CA GLU A 206 -15.02 -3.57 -8.55
C GLU A 206 -14.10 -2.86 -7.54
N SER A 207 -14.66 -1.96 -6.73
CA SER A 207 -13.94 -1.29 -5.64
C SER A 207 -13.37 -2.30 -4.63
N TYR A 208 -14.10 -3.37 -4.32
CA TYR A 208 -13.64 -4.42 -3.41
C TYR A 208 -12.39 -5.16 -3.91
N TYR A 209 -12.38 -5.61 -5.17
CA TYR A 209 -11.23 -6.33 -5.71
C TYR A 209 -10.00 -5.42 -5.87
N GLY A 210 -10.20 -4.15 -6.22
CA GLY A 210 -9.12 -3.15 -6.24
C GLY A 210 -8.49 -2.98 -4.85
N HIS A 211 -9.30 -2.77 -3.81
CA HIS A 211 -8.80 -2.66 -2.43
C HIS A 211 -8.06 -3.92 -1.95
N LEU A 212 -8.52 -5.12 -2.33
CA LEU A 212 -7.81 -6.34 -2.00
C LEU A 212 -6.44 -6.40 -2.66
N VAL A 213 -6.37 -6.11 -3.96
CA VAL A 213 -5.10 -6.14 -4.70
C VAL A 213 -4.12 -5.13 -4.11
N SER A 214 -4.56 -3.90 -3.84
CA SER A 214 -3.75 -2.88 -3.15
C SER A 214 -3.18 -3.40 -1.82
N VAL A 215 -4.01 -3.98 -0.95
CA VAL A 215 -3.56 -4.50 0.36
C VAL A 215 -2.57 -5.66 0.21
N PHE A 216 -2.81 -6.60 -0.71
CA PHE A 216 -1.90 -7.73 -0.92
C PHE A 216 -0.58 -7.31 -1.56
N VAL A 217 -0.61 -6.34 -2.48
CA VAL A 217 0.59 -5.77 -3.11
C VAL A 217 1.41 -5.01 -2.06
N LEU A 218 0.75 -4.18 -1.24
CA LEU A 218 1.40 -3.47 -0.14
C LEU A 218 2.03 -4.45 0.85
N GLU A 219 1.29 -5.46 1.30
CA GLU A 219 1.80 -6.49 2.21
C GLU A 219 3.01 -7.21 1.59
N PHE A 220 2.93 -7.58 0.31
CA PHE A 220 4.04 -8.22 -0.39
C PHE A 220 5.29 -7.32 -0.40
N GLY A 221 5.16 -6.03 -0.75
CA GLY A 221 6.26 -5.08 -0.75
C GLY A 221 6.92 -4.91 0.62
N ILE A 222 6.10 -4.81 1.66
CA ILE A 222 6.54 -4.67 3.06
C ILE A 222 7.23 -5.95 3.56
N ILE A 223 6.67 -7.14 3.29
CA ILE A 223 7.27 -8.43 3.68
C ILE A 223 8.64 -8.58 3.03
N PHE A 224 8.76 -8.27 1.73
CA PHE A 224 10.03 -8.40 1.02
C PHE A 224 11.12 -7.52 1.63
N HIS A 225 10.80 -6.25 1.90
CA HIS A 225 11.74 -5.33 2.55
C HIS A 225 12.11 -5.78 3.97
N SER A 226 11.12 -6.26 4.73
CA SER A 226 11.30 -6.71 6.12
C SER A 226 12.30 -7.86 6.25
N VAL A 227 12.43 -8.72 5.22
CA VAL A 227 13.45 -9.78 5.19
C VAL A 227 14.86 -9.21 5.14
N PHE A 228 15.11 -8.28 4.21
CA PHE A 228 16.45 -7.71 4.03
C PHE A 228 16.82 -6.79 5.19
N ILE A 229 15.88 -5.99 5.70
CA ILE A 229 16.10 -5.18 6.90
C ILE A 229 16.45 -6.04 8.12
N GLY A 230 15.74 -7.15 8.33
CA GLY A 230 16.03 -8.05 9.44
C GLY A 230 17.42 -8.69 9.32
N LEU A 231 17.81 -9.08 8.11
CA LEU A 231 19.14 -9.61 7.83
C LEU A 231 20.22 -8.53 8.04
N SER A 232 20.04 -7.34 7.48
CA SER A 232 20.95 -6.20 7.59
C SER A 232 21.17 -5.80 9.05
N LEU A 233 20.11 -5.69 9.86
CA LEU A 233 20.24 -5.41 11.29
C LEU A 233 21.06 -6.49 12.03
N ALA A 234 20.91 -7.75 11.64
CA ALA A 234 21.63 -8.85 12.28
C ALA A 234 23.13 -8.86 11.94
N VAL A 235 23.50 -8.44 10.72
CA VAL A 235 24.89 -8.41 10.24
C VAL A 235 25.55 -7.03 10.35
N ALA A 236 24.81 -5.99 10.74
CA ALA A 236 25.29 -4.62 10.90
C ALA A 236 26.54 -4.54 11.76
N GLY A 237 27.47 -3.66 11.41
CA GLY A 237 28.70 -3.39 12.13
C GLY A 237 28.50 -2.42 13.30
N ASP A 238 29.28 -1.34 13.28
CA ASP A 238 29.29 -0.29 14.31
C ASP A 238 27.98 0.50 14.36
N GLU A 239 27.26 0.55 13.24
CA GLU A 239 25.96 1.22 13.10
C GLU A 239 24.81 0.45 13.75
N PHE A 240 25.04 -0.76 14.26
CA PHE A 240 24.01 -1.63 14.84
C PHE A 240 23.10 -0.92 15.85
N ILE A 241 23.67 -0.17 16.81
CA ILE A 241 22.86 0.50 17.85
C ILE A 241 21.92 1.53 17.21
N SER A 242 22.43 2.31 16.27
CA SER A 242 21.64 3.33 15.58
C SER A 242 20.53 2.69 14.74
N LEU A 243 20.88 1.70 13.91
CA LEU A 243 19.92 0.95 13.10
C LEU A 243 18.87 0.26 13.97
N TYR A 244 19.27 -0.33 15.09
CA TYR A 244 18.35 -1.00 16.00
C TYR A 244 17.31 -0.01 16.55
N CYS A 245 17.75 1.13 17.07
CA CYS A 245 16.84 2.15 17.59
C CYS A 245 15.88 2.67 16.51
N VAL A 246 16.39 2.99 15.32
CA VAL A 246 15.58 3.50 14.21
C VAL A 246 14.57 2.44 13.75
N LEU A 247 15.00 1.18 13.61
CA LEU A 247 14.14 0.10 13.14
C LEU A 247 13.00 -0.25 14.11
N VAL A 248 13.20 -0.08 15.42
CA VAL A 248 12.10 -0.24 16.39
C VAL A 248 10.97 0.75 16.12
N PHE A 249 11.30 2.02 15.87
CA PHE A 249 10.28 3.03 15.54
C PHE A 249 9.71 2.80 14.14
N HIS A 250 10.56 2.54 13.16
CA HIS A 250 10.17 2.28 11.77
C HIS A 250 9.14 1.14 11.70
N GLN A 251 9.47 -0.02 12.28
CA GLN A 251 8.61 -1.20 12.24
C GLN A 251 7.29 -1.00 13.01
N MET A 252 7.28 -0.20 14.07
CA MET A 252 6.04 0.14 14.76
C MET A 252 5.13 0.97 13.85
N PHE A 253 5.66 2.02 13.21
CA PHE A 253 4.87 2.94 12.40
C PHE A 253 4.45 2.38 11.05
N GLU A 254 5.31 1.61 10.39
CA GLU A 254 4.96 0.83 9.21
C GLU A 254 3.83 -0.16 9.54
N GLY A 255 3.91 -0.81 10.70
CA GLY A 255 2.86 -1.70 11.21
C GLY A 255 1.54 -0.98 11.45
N LEU A 256 1.57 0.24 12.01
CA LEU A 256 0.37 1.07 12.17
C LEU A 256 -0.27 1.45 10.84
N GLY A 257 0.55 1.79 9.83
CA GLY A 257 0.10 2.09 8.47
C GLY A 257 -0.59 0.88 7.83
N LEU A 258 0.10 -0.26 7.81
CA LEU A 258 -0.42 -1.52 7.28
C LEU A 258 -1.67 -2.01 8.04
N GLY A 259 -1.62 -2.01 9.37
CA GLY A 259 -2.74 -2.40 10.22
C GLY A 259 -3.97 -1.54 9.96
N THR A 260 -3.80 -0.24 9.74
CA THR A 260 -4.90 0.67 9.38
C THR A 260 -5.50 0.30 8.03
N ARG A 261 -4.68 -0.02 7.02
CA ARG A 261 -5.17 -0.49 5.71
C ARG A 261 -6.00 -1.76 5.85
N ILE A 262 -5.43 -2.77 6.51
CA ILE A 262 -6.11 -4.04 6.77
C ILE A 262 -7.43 -3.82 7.54
N ALA A 263 -7.43 -2.90 8.50
CA ALA A 263 -8.60 -2.58 9.32
C ALA A 263 -9.73 -1.89 8.55
N THR A 264 -9.40 -1.09 7.53
CA THR A 264 -10.37 -0.38 6.67
C THR A 264 -10.89 -1.21 5.50
N THR A 265 -10.23 -2.32 5.18
CA THR A 265 -10.67 -3.21 4.08
C THR A 265 -11.95 -3.95 4.45
N PRO A 266 -12.98 -3.96 3.57
CA PRO A 266 -14.25 -4.63 3.85
C PRO A 266 -14.14 -6.15 3.64
N TRP A 267 -13.72 -6.89 4.67
CA TRP A 267 -13.54 -8.35 4.61
C TRP A 267 -14.87 -9.12 4.60
N PRO A 268 -15.14 -9.99 3.60
CA PRO A 268 -16.38 -10.76 3.56
C PRO A 268 -16.40 -11.85 4.64
N LYS A 269 -17.61 -12.30 4.98
CA LYS A 269 -17.85 -13.17 6.15
C LYS A 269 -17.13 -14.52 6.04
N ASN A 270 -16.80 -14.98 4.84
CA ASN A 270 -16.09 -16.22 4.55
C ASN A 270 -14.57 -16.15 4.78
N VAL A 271 -13.96 -14.95 4.86
CA VAL A 271 -12.50 -14.76 4.98
C VAL A 271 -12.10 -13.89 6.18
N LYS A 272 -12.89 -13.93 7.26
CA LYS A 272 -12.68 -13.12 8.48
C LYS A 272 -11.33 -13.32 9.19
N TRP A 273 -10.59 -14.37 8.85
CA TRP A 273 -9.28 -14.69 9.41
C TRP A 273 -8.12 -14.07 8.63
N THR A 274 -8.33 -13.65 7.37
CA THR A 274 -7.28 -13.06 6.53
C THR A 274 -6.60 -11.84 7.17
N PRO A 275 -7.31 -10.89 7.81
CA PRO A 275 -6.66 -9.77 8.51
C PRO A 275 -5.64 -10.20 9.55
N TRP A 276 -5.96 -11.28 10.27
CA TRP A 276 -5.12 -11.81 11.34
C TRP A 276 -3.90 -12.51 10.78
N LEU A 277 -4.09 -13.25 9.67
CA LEU A 277 -3.01 -13.92 8.97
C LEU A 277 -2.01 -12.92 8.37
N LEU A 278 -2.50 -11.84 7.75
CA LEU A 278 -1.66 -10.75 7.26
C LEU A 278 -0.87 -10.10 8.40
N GLY A 279 -1.54 -9.78 9.52
CA GLY A 279 -0.84 -9.30 10.71
C GLY A 279 0.23 -10.26 11.25
N VAL A 280 0.00 -11.59 11.20
CA VAL A 280 1.00 -12.58 11.61
C VAL A 280 2.18 -12.58 10.64
N ALA A 281 1.90 -12.55 9.33
CA ALA A 281 2.93 -12.55 8.30
C ALA A 281 3.87 -11.35 8.47
N TYR A 282 3.31 -10.14 8.63
CA TYR A 282 4.06 -8.93 8.93
C TYR A 282 4.90 -9.06 10.21
N THR A 283 4.27 -9.43 11.33
CA THR A 283 4.92 -9.38 12.66
C THR A 283 6.03 -10.41 12.83
N LEU A 284 5.93 -11.58 12.18
CA LEU A 284 6.94 -12.64 12.28
C LEU A 284 8.06 -12.51 11.26
N CYS A 285 7.85 -11.80 10.15
CA CYS A 285 8.82 -11.70 9.06
C CYS A 285 10.18 -11.16 9.54
N THR A 286 10.21 -9.95 10.10
CA THR A 286 11.47 -9.32 10.54
C THR A 286 12.17 -10.09 11.67
N PRO A 287 11.49 -10.55 12.74
CA PRO A 287 12.13 -11.35 13.78
C PRO A 287 12.74 -12.67 13.27
N ILE A 288 12.07 -13.35 12.33
CA ILE A 288 12.61 -14.55 11.68
C ILE A 288 13.85 -14.17 10.85
N ALA A 289 13.79 -13.10 10.07
CA ALA A 289 14.91 -12.63 9.27
C ALA A 289 16.12 -12.24 10.13
N ILE A 290 15.91 -11.57 11.27
CA ILE A 290 16.96 -11.28 12.25
C ILE A 290 17.53 -12.59 12.79
N GLY A 291 16.69 -13.56 13.17
CA GLY A 291 17.15 -14.86 13.66
C GLY A 291 18.00 -15.62 12.64
N ILE A 292 17.58 -15.63 11.37
CA ILE A 292 18.35 -16.20 10.26
C ILE A 292 19.67 -15.44 10.11
N GLY A 293 19.62 -14.10 10.09
CA GLY A 293 20.79 -13.24 9.99
C GLY A 293 21.80 -13.51 11.11
N LEU A 294 21.36 -13.65 12.35
CA LEU A 294 22.21 -14.01 13.49
C LEU A 294 22.78 -15.43 13.38
N GLY A 295 22.11 -16.34 12.66
CA GLY A 295 22.63 -17.67 12.36
C GLY A 295 23.73 -17.65 11.30
N VAL A 296 23.55 -16.86 10.23
CA VAL A 296 24.46 -16.83 9.08
C VAL A 296 25.53 -15.73 9.16
N ARG A 297 25.47 -14.83 10.13
CA ARG A 297 26.36 -13.65 10.24
C ARG A 297 27.84 -13.91 10.45
N ASN A 298 28.30 -15.15 10.67
CA ASN A 298 29.74 -15.45 10.66
C ASN A 298 30.23 -15.85 9.26
N SER A 299 29.31 -16.17 8.35
CA SER A 299 29.59 -16.67 7.00
C SER A 299 29.03 -15.79 5.89
N TYR A 300 28.20 -14.79 6.24
CA TYR A 300 27.59 -13.88 5.29
C TYR A 300 28.37 -12.55 5.23
N PRO A 301 29.15 -12.30 4.16
CA PRO A 301 29.77 -11.00 3.91
C PRO A 301 28.74 -10.01 3.31
N PRO A 302 28.32 -8.96 4.05
CA PRO A 302 27.31 -8.02 3.59
C PRO A 302 27.76 -7.20 2.37
N ASP A 303 29.07 -6.95 2.24
CA ASP A 303 29.65 -6.17 1.15
C ASP A 303 30.07 -7.03 -0.07
N SER A 304 29.67 -8.30 -0.08
CA SER A 304 29.93 -9.15 -1.23
C SER A 304 29.09 -8.76 -2.44
N ARG A 305 29.65 -8.99 -3.64
CA ARG A 305 28.97 -8.69 -4.91
C ARG A 305 27.54 -9.24 -4.97
N THR A 306 27.36 -10.48 -4.53
CA THR A 306 26.04 -11.13 -4.54
C THR A 306 25.09 -10.48 -3.54
N ALA A 307 25.57 -10.12 -2.35
CA ALA A 307 24.76 -9.45 -1.34
C ALA A 307 24.28 -8.08 -1.85
N LEU A 308 25.19 -7.25 -2.34
CA LEU A 308 24.90 -5.90 -2.87
C LEU A 308 23.93 -5.92 -4.05
N ILE A 309 24.13 -6.82 -5.03
CA ILE A 309 23.22 -6.94 -6.17
C ILE A 309 21.84 -7.41 -5.72
N THR A 310 21.80 -8.38 -4.80
CA THR A 310 20.55 -8.96 -4.32
C THR A 310 19.76 -7.92 -3.53
N SER A 311 20.34 -7.34 -2.48
CA SER A 311 19.67 -6.30 -1.68
C SER A 311 19.27 -5.13 -2.55
N GLY A 312 20.19 -4.61 -3.38
CA GLY A 312 19.92 -3.49 -4.26
C GLY A 312 18.75 -3.70 -5.22
N ILE A 313 18.63 -4.88 -5.85
CA ILE A 313 17.49 -5.18 -6.73
C ILE A 313 16.19 -5.30 -5.92
N PHE A 314 16.20 -6.06 -4.83
CA PHE A 314 14.99 -6.32 -4.05
C PHE A 314 14.49 -5.05 -3.35
N ASP A 315 15.38 -4.25 -2.77
CA ASP A 315 15.02 -2.97 -2.15
C ASP A 315 14.54 -1.96 -3.19
N SER A 316 15.06 -1.99 -4.43
CA SER A 316 14.52 -1.15 -5.52
C SER A 316 13.10 -1.57 -5.93
N ILE A 317 12.80 -2.86 -5.96
CA ILE A 317 11.45 -3.37 -6.24
C ILE A 317 10.49 -2.99 -5.11
N SER A 318 10.89 -3.22 -3.85
CA SER A 318 10.11 -2.81 -2.69
C SER A 318 9.89 -1.30 -2.67
N ALA A 319 10.91 -0.49 -2.98
CA ALA A 319 10.78 0.97 -3.12
C ALA A 319 9.70 1.32 -4.15
N GLY A 320 9.73 0.72 -5.34
CA GLY A 320 8.74 0.96 -6.39
C GLY A 320 7.31 0.60 -5.94
N ILE A 321 7.14 -0.49 -5.19
CA ILE A 321 5.85 -0.87 -4.60
C ILE A 321 5.37 0.18 -3.59
N LEU A 322 6.21 0.53 -2.62
CA LEU A 322 5.82 1.47 -1.56
C LEU A 322 5.65 2.90 -2.08
N ILE A 323 6.39 3.33 -3.11
CA ILE A 323 6.19 4.61 -3.79
C ILE A 323 4.82 4.62 -4.46
N TYR A 324 4.48 3.57 -5.21
CA TYR A 324 3.19 3.48 -5.88
C TYR A 324 2.03 3.51 -4.87
N THR A 325 2.05 2.60 -3.89
CA THR A 325 1.02 2.57 -2.85
C THR A 325 0.99 3.88 -2.05
N GLY A 326 2.13 4.40 -1.62
CA GLY A 326 2.21 5.62 -0.84
C GLY A 326 1.66 6.85 -1.57
N LEU A 327 2.05 7.07 -2.82
CA LEU A 327 1.66 8.26 -3.57
C LEU A 327 0.27 8.13 -4.19
N VAL A 328 -0.04 6.99 -4.80
CA VAL A 328 -1.29 6.79 -5.55
C VAL A 328 -2.41 6.32 -4.63
N GLU A 329 -2.19 5.24 -3.89
CA GLU A 329 -3.25 4.59 -3.10
C GLU A 329 -3.47 5.27 -1.74
N LEU A 330 -2.43 5.83 -1.11
CA LEU A 330 -2.55 6.49 0.20
C LEU A 330 -2.71 8.00 0.06
N MET A 331 -1.81 8.69 -0.64
CA MET A 331 -1.87 10.15 -0.71
C MET A 331 -2.98 10.63 -1.67
N ALA A 332 -2.91 10.26 -2.95
CA ALA A 332 -3.88 10.75 -3.93
C ALA A 332 -5.31 10.29 -3.61
N HIS A 333 -5.51 9.00 -3.34
CA HIS A 333 -6.85 8.48 -3.09
C HIS A 333 -7.50 9.04 -1.82
N GLU A 334 -6.74 9.27 -0.75
CA GLU A 334 -7.33 9.78 0.49
C GLU A 334 -7.59 11.27 0.47
N PHE A 335 -6.74 12.07 -0.18
CA PHE A 335 -6.94 13.51 -0.24
C PHE A 335 -7.89 13.95 -1.36
N LEU A 336 -7.88 13.26 -2.51
CA LEU A 336 -8.62 13.70 -3.69
C LEU A 336 -9.95 12.95 -3.87
N TYR A 337 -10.02 11.68 -3.46
CA TYR A 337 -11.18 10.83 -3.71
C TYR A 337 -11.96 10.42 -2.46
N SER A 338 -11.50 10.77 -1.25
CA SER A 338 -12.25 10.45 -0.04
C SER A 338 -13.38 11.45 0.26
N ASP A 339 -14.48 10.93 0.79
CA ASP A 339 -15.58 11.73 1.31
C ASP A 339 -15.29 12.33 2.69
N GLU A 340 -14.16 11.98 3.32
CA GLU A 340 -13.77 12.36 4.69
C GLU A 340 -13.70 13.89 4.88
N PHE A 341 -13.44 14.61 3.80
CA PHE A 341 -13.26 16.06 3.79
C PHE A 341 -14.46 16.85 3.25
N LYS A 342 -15.54 16.18 2.86
CA LYS A 342 -16.77 16.85 2.41
C LYS A 342 -17.53 17.44 3.61
N GLY A 343 -18.02 18.68 3.47
CA GLY A 343 -18.83 19.38 4.48
C GLY A 343 -18.15 20.60 5.14
N GLU A 344 -18.81 21.16 6.17
CA GLU A 344 -18.34 22.36 6.86
C GLU A 344 -16.99 22.11 7.56
N GLY A 345 -16.02 23.00 7.30
CA GLY A 345 -14.67 22.88 7.86
C GLY A 345 -13.76 21.87 7.15
N GLY A 346 -14.16 21.33 6.00
CA GLY A 346 -13.37 20.38 5.19
C GLY A 346 -11.94 20.84 4.92
N LEU A 347 -11.75 22.11 4.52
CA LEU A 347 -10.43 22.68 4.26
C LEU A 347 -9.51 22.65 5.50
N LYS A 348 -10.03 22.91 6.70
CA LYS A 348 -9.24 22.82 7.93
C LYS A 348 -8.81 21.38 8.21
N LYS A 349 -9.70 20.41 7.98
CA LYS A 349 -9.39 18.98 8.12
C LYS A 349 -8.35 18.52 7.10
N ILE A 350 -8.45 18.96 5.84
CA ILE A 350 -7.46 18.66 4.79
C ILE A 350 -6.09 19.20 5.19
N ILE A 351 -6.00 20.47 5.58
CA ILE A 351 -4.72 21.07 6.00
C ILE A 351 -4.14 20.33 7.21
N TYR A 352 -4.99 19.97 8.18
CA TYR A 352 -4.57 19.20 9.35
C TYR A 352 -4.06 17.80 8.97
N ALA A 353 -4.78 17.05 8.12
CA ALA A 353 -4.32 15.77 7.59
C ALA A 353 -2.98 15.89 6.88
N TYR A 354 -2.83 16.91 6.02
CA TYR A 354 -1.61 17.14 5.26
C TYR A 354 -0.41 17.42 6.17
N ILE A 355 -0.58 18.30 7.17
CA ILE A 355 0.46 18.58 8.17
C ILE A 355 0.85 17.30 8.91
N VAL A 356 -0.12 16.49 9.35
CA VAL A 356 0.15 15.23 10.05
C VAL A 356 0.91 14.23 9.16
N MET A 357 0.55 14.14 7.88
CA MET A 357 1.28 13.32 6.91
C MET A 357 2.72 13.82 6.73
N CYS A 358 2.94 15.13 6.64
CA CYS A 358 4.28 15.73 6.58
C CYS A 358 5.10 15.55 7.87
N PHE A 359 4.48 15.30 9.02
CA PHE A 359 5.21 14.93 10.24
C PHE A 359 5.60 13.45 10.26
N GLY A 360 4.88 12.61 9.51
CA GLY A 360 5.22 11.20 9.35
C GLY A 360 6.34 10.97 8.36
N ALA A 361 6.39 11.76 7.29
CA ALA A 361 7.47 11.77 6.31
C ALA A 361 8.69 12.56 6.84
#